data_AF-A0A534ZNI8-F1
#
_entry.id   AF-A0A534ZNI8-F1
#
_cell.length_a   1.000
_cell.length_b   1.000
_cell.length_c   1.000
_cell.angle_alpha   90.00
_cell.angle_beta   90.00
_cell.angle_gamma   90.00
#
_symmetry.space_group_name_H-M   'P 1'
#
loop_
_entity.id
_entity.type
_entity.pdbx_description
1 polymer ?
#
loop_
_entity_poly.entity_id
_entity_poly.type
_entity_poly.pdbx_seq_one_letter_code
_entity_poly.pdbx_strand_id
1 'polypeptide(L)' 'MAKVDRIKEEIGWLKLVFGILVAIDVSLVGWLAQHYATASRVLVLAAVLATAVGTFAVVRVNRLAYHRIEQLEDL' A
#
# COMPACT_ATOMS: atom_id res chain seq x y z
N MET A 1 18.34 16.91 -18.42
CA MET A 1 17.88 15.54 -18.06
C MET A 1 18.35 15.19 -16.65
N ALA A 2 17.76 15.73 -15.58
CA ALA A 2 18.34 15.52 -14.23
C ALA A 2 17.35 15.42 -13.06
N LYS A 3 16.20 16.11 -13.13
CA LYS A 3 15.18 16.03 -12.07
C LYS A 3 13.93 15.29 -12.52
N VAL A 4 13.39 15.63 -13.69
CA VAL A 4 12.15 15.05 -14.22
C VAL A 4 12.25 13.52 -14.41
N ASP A 5 13.35 13.03 -14.98
CA ASP A 5 13.54 11.58 -15.19
C ASP A 5 13.65 10.81 -13.87
N ARG A 6 14.31 11.40 -12.87
CA ARG A 6 14.47 10.82 -11.53
C ARG A 6 13.15 10.78 -10.76
N ILE A 7 12.31 11.82 -10.88
CA ILE A 7 10.98 11.82 -10.25
C ILE A 7 10.05 10.81 -10.96
N LYS A 8 10.15 10.67 -12.29
CA LYS A 8 9.41 9.61 -13.03
C LYS A 8 9.79 8.20 -12.56
N GLU A 9 11.07 7.97 -12.29
CA GLU A 9 11.56 6.68 -11.77
C GLU A 9 11.07 6.42 -10.33
N GLU A 10 11.08 7.44 -9.47
CA GLU A 10 10.48 7.36 -8.12
C GLU A 10 8.98 7.04 -8.17
N ILE A 11 8.21 7.68 -9.06
CA ILE A 11 6.78 7.39 -9.25
C ILE A 11 6.58 5.96 -9.76
N GLY A 12 7.44 5.48 -10.67
CA GLY A 12 7.42 4.10 -11.13
C GLY A 12 7.60 3.10 -9.98
N TRP A 13 8.57 3.35 -9.11
CA TRP A 13 8.80 2.56 -7.90
C TRP A 13 7.62 2.63 -6.93
N LEU A 14 7.06 3.81 -6.69
CA LEU A 14 5.89 4.01 -5.84
C LEU A 14 4.66 3.24 -6.35
N LYS A 15 4.43 3.20 -7.67
CA LYS A 15 3.35 2.38 -8.28
C LYS A 15 3.55 0.89 -8.02
N LEU A 16 4.78 0.39 -8.13
CA LEU A 16 5.10 -1.01 -7.87
C LEU A 16 4.86 -1.37 -6.39
N VAL A 17 5.34 -0.52 -5.47
CA VAL A 17 5.12 -0.69 -4.02
C VAL A 17 3.63 -0.64 -3.67
N PHE A 18 2.88 0.27 -4.28
CA PHE A 18 1.42 0.34 -4.12
C PHE A 18 0.74 -0.95 -4.57
N GLY A 19 1.10 -1.48 -5.74
CA GLY A 19 0.57 -2.75 -6.26
C GLY A 19 0.86 -3.93 -5.33
N ILE A 20 2.08 -4.02 -4.79
CA ILE A 20 2.45 -5.08 -3.84
C ILE A 20 1.66 -4.95 -2.54
N LEU A 21 1.52 -3.74 -2.00
CA LEU A 21 0.72 -3.51 -0.79
C LEU A 21 -0.74 -3.90 -0.99
N VAL A 22 -1.35 -3.53 -2.12
CA VAL A 22 -2.74 -3.94 -2.43
C VAL A 22 -2.85 -5.46 -2.55
N ALA A 23 -1.89 -6.13 -3.18
CA ALA A 23 -1.89 -7.59 -3.27
C ALA A 23 -1.79 -8.27 -1.89
N ILE A 24 -0.97 -7.71 -0.99
CA ILE A 24 -0.86 -8.17 0.41
C ILE A 24 -2.19 -7.98 1.14
N ASP A 25 -2.82 -6.80 1.02
CA ASP A 25 -4.12 -6.51 1.66
C ASP A 25 -5.22 -7.45 1.15
N VAL A 26 -5.32 -7.65 -0.16
CA VAL A 26 -6.30 -8.59 -0.76
C VAL A 26 -6.04 -10.02 -0.29
N SER A 27 -4.77 -10.43 -0.17
CA SER A 27 -4.40 -11.76 0.33
C SER A 27 -4.78 -11.95 1.81
N LEU A 28 -4.54 -10.93 2.63
CA LEU A 28 -4.92 -10.90 4.05
C LEU A 28 -6.44 -10.98 4.22
N VAL A 29 -7.18 -10.18 3.45
CA VAL A 29 -8.65 -10.20 3.46
C VAL A 29 -9.19 -11.55 2.97
N GLY A 30 -8.58 -12.13 1.92
CA GLY A 30 -8.94 -13.45 1.41
C GLY A 30 -8.71 -14.55 2.44
N TRP A 31 -7.57 -14.52 3.15
CA TRP A 31 -7.29 -15.46 4.23
C TRP A 31 -8.29 -15.28 5.39
N LEU A 32 -8.60 -14.05 5.77
CA LEU A 32 -9.59 -13.74 6.79
C LEU A 32 -10.97 -14.31 6.40
N ALA A 33 -11.42 -14.09 5.16
CA ALA A 33 -12.69 -14.58 4.66
C ALA A 33 -12.79 -16.13 4.61
N GLN A 34 -11.66 -16.83 4.49
CA GLN A 34 -11.63 -18.29 4.53
C GLN A 34 -11.52 -18.86 5.95
N HIS A 35 -10.85 -18.15 6.88
CA HIS A 35 -10.55 -18.64 8.22
C HIS A 35 -11.36 -17.97 9.36
N TYR A 36 -12.28 -17.04 9.06
CA TYR A 36 -13.03 -16.31 10.10
C TYR A 36 -13.87 -17.21 11.03
N ALA A 37 -14.31 -18.37 10.56
CA ALA A 37 -15.17 -19.28 11.32
C ALA A 37 -14.40 -20.32 12.16
N THR A 38 -13.14 -20.59 11.82
CA THR A 38 -12.30 -21.65 12.44
C THR A 38 -11.10 -21.10 13.20
N ALA A 39 -10.63 -19.88 12.90
CA ALA A 39 -9.49 -19.27 13.57
C ALA A 39 -9.86 -18.62 14.90
N SER A 40 -8.91 -18.60 15.85
CA SER A 40 -9.11 -17.98 17.15
C SER A 40 -9.39 -16.47 17.01
N ARG A 41 -10.19 -15.89 17.92
CA ARG A 41 -10.49 -14.45 17.94
C ARG A 41 -9.25 -13.57 17.91
N VAL A 42 -8.12 -14.06 18.42
CA VAL A 42 -6.82 -13.36 18.42
C VAL A 42 -6.25 -13.25 17.00
N LEU A 43 -6.36 -14.30 16.19
CA LEU A 43 -5.93 -14.30 14.77
C LEU A 43 -6.78 -13.36 13.93
N VAL A 44 -8.09 -13.34 14.16
CA VAL A 44 -9.01 -12.40 13.49
C VAL A 44 -8.65 -10.95 13.86
N LEU A 45 -8.41 -10.66 15.15
CA LEU A 45 -8.03 -9.33 15.60
C LEU A 45 -6.67 -8.89 15.02
N ALA A 46 -5.70 -9.80 15.00
CA ALA A 46 -4.38 -9.57 14.42
C ALA A 46 -4.44 -9.30 12.91
N ALA A 47 -5.28 -10.05 12.18
CA ALA A 47 -5.48 -9.85 10.76
C ALA A 47 -6.19 -8.52 10.46
N VAL A 48 -7.20 -8.12 11.24
CA VAL A 48 -7.83 -6.79 11.14
C VAL A 48 -6.82 -5.67 11.39
N LEU A 49 -5.97 -5.81 12.41
CA LEU A 49 -4.89 -4.86 12.68
C LEU A 49 -3.88 -4.82 11.53
N ALA A 50 -3.49 -5.97 10.99
CA ALA A 50 -2.58 -6.06 9.86
C ALA A 50 -3.15 -5.37 8.61
N THR A 51 -4.43 -5.59 8.28
CA THR A 51 -5.11 -4.90 7.18
C THR A 51 -5.23 -3.40 7.42
N ALA A 52 -5.49 -2.96 8.66
CA ALA A 52 -5.54 -1.54 8.98
C ALA A 52 -4.16 -0.87 8.79
N VAL A 53 -3.08 -1.54 9.21
CA VAL A 53 -1.70 -1.07 9.01
C VAL A 53 -1.31 -1.10 7.53
N GLY A 54 -1.70 -2.13 6.79
CA GLY A 54 -1.52 -2.25 5.34
C GLY A 54 -2.20 -1.10 4.60
N THR A 55 -3.47 -0.86 4.90
CA THR A 55 -4.23 0.28 4.37
C THR A 55 -3.57 1.62 4.70
N PHE A 56 -3.08 1.79 5.94
CA PHE A 56 -2.38 3.01 6.31
C PHE A 56 -1.07 3.19 5.52
N ALA A 57 -0.30 2.13 5.31
CA ALA A 57 0.89 2.13 4.48
C ALA A 57 0.55 2.50 3.02
N VAL A 58 -0.51 1.92 2.45
CA VAL A 58 -1.04 2.26 1.12
C VAL A 58 -1.36 3.75 1.02
N VAL A 59 -2.09 4.30 1.99
CA VAL A 59 -2.45 5.74 2.01
C VAL A 59 -1.21 6.63 2.11
N ARG A 60 -0.20 6.24 2.91
CA ARG A 60 1.05 6.99 3.04
C ARG A 60 1.87 6.97 1.75
N VAL A 61 1.98 5.79 1.12
CA VAL A 61 2.62 5.61 -0.19
C VAL A 61 1.90 6.44 -1.25
N ASN A 62 0.57 6.42 -1.28
CA ASN A 62 -0.22 7.20 -2.22
C ASN A 62 -0.05 8.72 -2.00
N ARG A 63 -0.04 9.19 -0.75
CA ARG A 63 0.26 10.59 -0.43
C ARG A 63 1.67 11.00 -0.86
N LEU A 64 2.65 10.14 -0.66
CA LEU A 64 4.03 10.41 -1.07
C LEU A 64 4.15 10.49 -2.59
N ALA A 65 3.47 9.59 -3.32
CA ALA A 65 3.37 9.64 -4.77
C ALA A 65 2.72 10.93 -5.25
N TYR A 66 1.61 11.35 -4.66
CA TYR A 66 0.95 12.61 -5.02
C TYR A 66 1.84 13.83 -4.75
N HIS A 67 2.54 13.87 -3.62
CA HIS A 67 3.44 14.97 -3.31
C HIS A 67 4.64 15.03 -4.28
N ARG A 68 5.14 13.88 -4.74
CA ARG A 68 6.18 13.81 -5.77
C ARG A 68 5.67 14.23 -7.15
N ILE A 69 4.41 13.94 -7.48
CA ILE A 69 3.76 14.40 -8.71
C ILE A 69 3.56 15.92 -8.67
N GLU A 70 3.14 16.48 -7.54
CA GLU A 70 2.98 17.93 -7.34
C GLU A 70 4.32 18.67 -7.52
N GLN A 71 5.41 18.10 -6.99
CA GLN A 71 6.77 18.62 -7.24
C GLN A 71 7.21 18.58 -8.71
N LEU A 72 6.63 17.69 -9.53
CA LEU A 72 6.85 17.63 -10.97
C LEU A 72 6.03 18.68 -11.73
N GLU A 73 4.88 19.07 -11.20
CA GLU A 73 3.95 20.02 -11.80
C GLU A 73 4.38 21.48 -11.53
N ASP A 74 5.05 21.73 -10.40
CA ASP A 74 5.66 23.01 -10.03
C ASP A 74 7.02 23.31 -10.72
N LEU A 75 7.58 22.35 -11.47
CA LEU A 75 8.92 22.40 -12.11
C LEU A 75 8.83 22.60 -13.63
#